data_AF-A0AAW5N489-F1
#
_entry.id   AF-A0AAW5N489-F1
#
_cell.length_a   1.000
_cell.length_b   1.000
_cell.length_c   1.000
_cell.angle_alpha   90.00
_cell.angle_beta   90.00
_cell.angle_gamma   90.00
#
_symmetry.space_group_name_H-M   'P 1'
#
loop_
_entity.id
_entity.type
_entity.pdbx_description
1 polymer ?
#
loop_
_entity_poly.entity_id
_entity_poly.type
_entity_poly.pdbx_seq_one_letter_code
_entity_poly.pdbx_strand_id
1 'polypeptide(L)'
;MKVFLQSIKLYTLLLATLFLGGCSQEDDIEEIFCSGQWSLVNFFETKNWESTNSHGDTPLITKPETSSKNWISITFNDDGSVKGVLTDGEFTARWQGDASTRTISITQVKTTVSPNGTSKEFIERLKQVKYYKGDSRTLQLAPESRTSYIQLMHNND
;
A
#
# COMPACT_ATOMS: atom_id res chain seq x y z
N MET A 1 -21.35 7.89 -53.36
CA MET A 1 -21.78 7.77 -51.94
C MET A 1 -21.44 6.37 -51.45
N LYS A 2 -20.17 6.11 -51.11
CA LYS A 2 -19.69 4.77 -50.69
C LYS A 2 -18.37 4.89 -49.91
N VAL A 3 -18.25 5.90 -49.05
CA VAL A 3 -16.99 6.15 -48.28
C VAL A 3 -17.24 6.52 -46.81
N PHE A 4 -18.46 6.31 -46.29
CA PHE A 4 -18.82 6.80 -44.94
C PHE A 4 -19.27 5.72 -43.96
N LEU A 5 -18.88 4.46 -44.14
CA LEU A 5 -19.30 3.36 -43.27
C LEU A 5 -18.21 2.33 -42.92
N GLN A 6 -16.94 2.59 -43.23
CA GLN A 6 -15.83 1.69 -42.86
C GLN A 6 -14.87 2.25 -41.79
N SER A 7 -15.11 3.47 -41.29
CA SER A 7 -14.21 4.13 -40.33
C SER A 7 -14.55 3.89 -38.85
N ILE A 8 -15.67 3.21 -38.54
CA ILE A 8 -16.18 3.07 -37.15
C ILE A 8 -15.83 1.70 -36.53
N LYS A 9 -15.37 0.72 -37.32
CA LYS A 9 -15.02 -0.61 -36.79
C LYS A 9 -13.58 -0.75 -36.32
N LEU A 10 -12.73 0.26 -36.51
CA LEU A 10 -11.30 0.21 -36.15
C LEU A 10 -10.97 0.84 -34.79
N TYR A 11 -11.93 1.51 -34.14
CA TYR A 11 -11.73 2.11 -32.81
C TYR A 11 -12.23 1.23 -31.66
N THR A 12 -13.03 0.20 -31.94
CA THR A 12 -13.57 -0.69 -30.89
C THR A 12 -12.59 -1.79 -30.47
N LEU A 13 -11.51 -2.00 -31.22
CA LEU A 13 -10.54 -3.08 -30.95
C LEU A 13 -9.27 -2.61 -30.22
N LEU A 14 -9.06 -1.28 -30.06
CA LEU A 14 -7.87 -0.73 -29.39
C LEU A 14 -8.12 -0.26 -27.95
N LEU A 15 -9.38 -0.33 -27.47
CA LEU A 15 -9.73 0.03 -26.09
C LEU A 15 -9.97 -1.19 -25.19
N ALA A 16 -9.94 -2.40 -25.75
CA ALA A 16 -10.17 -3.65 -25.01
C ALA A 16 -8.88 -4.33 -24.53
N THR A 17 -7.70 -3.82 -24.87
CA THR A 17 -6.40 -4.45 -24.56
C THR A 17 -5.69 -3.87 -23.32
N LEU A 18 -6.32 -2.95 -22.58
CA LEU A 18 -5.79 -2.42 -21.31
C LEU A 18 -6.33 -3.12 -20.06
N PHE A 19 -7.20 -4.12 -20.22
CA PHE A 19 -7.68 -4.99 -19.12
C PHE A 19 -7.12 -6.42 -19.20
N LEU A 20 -5.97 -6.60 -19.85
CA LEU A 20 -5.17 -7.83 -19.77
C LEU A 20 -3.99 -7.61 -18.81
N GLY A 21 -4.29 -7.20 -17.58
CA GLY A 21 -3.47 -7.53 -16.42
C GLY A 21 -4.02 -8.86 -15.90
N GLY A 22 -3.31 -9.95 -16.15
CA GLY A 22 -3.84 -11.30 -15.99
C GLY A 22 -4.23 -11.63 -14.56
N CYS A 23 -5.32 -12.40 -14.42
CA CYS A 23 -5.48 -13.30 -13.29
C CYS A 23 -4.35 -14.35 -13.35
N SER A 24 -3.18 -14.08 -12.76
CA SER A 24 -2.34 -15.16 -12.28
C SER A 24 -2.80 -15.51 -10.87
N GLN A 25 -3.20 -16.77 -10.70
CA GLN A 25 -3.51 -17.36 -9.41
C GLN A 25 -2.16 -17.61 -8.70
N GLU A 26 -1.59 -16.57 -8.10
CA GLU A 26 -0.34 -16.56 -7.34
C GLU A 26 -0.66 -15.96 -5.97
N ASP A 27 -0.72 -16.81 -4.92
CA ASP A 27 -0.94 -16.48 -3.49
C ASP A 27 -1.47 -15.07 -3.26
N ASP A 28 -2.81 -14.94 -3.24
CA ASP A 28 -3.57 -13.70 -3.43
C ASP A 28 -3.01 -12.56 -2.57
N ILE A 29 -2.04 -11.81 -3.11
CA ILE A 29 -1.52 -10.60 -2.49
C ILE A 29 -2.67 -9.62 -2.21
N GLU A 30 -3.68 -9.65 -3.08
CA GLU A 30 -4.96 -8.98 -2.92
C GLU A 30 -5.73 -9.42 -1.66
N GLU A 31 -5.67 -10.69 -1.25
CA GLU A 31 -6.29 -11.17 0.00
C GLU A 31 -5.66 -10.51 1.23
N ILE A 32 -4.36 -10.18 1.18
CA ILE A 32 -3.68 -9.45 2.26
C ILE A 32 -3.89 -7.94 2.12
N PHE A 33 -3.66 -7.37 0.94
CA PHE A 33 -3.66 -5.91 0.80
C PHE A 33 -5.07 -5.33 0.73
N CYS A 34 -5.98 -5.98 0.02
CA CYS A 34 -7.37 -5.56 -0.18
C CYS A 34 -8.34 -6.14 0.85
N SER A 35 -7.85 -6.52 2.03
CA SER A 35 -8.64 -7.01 3.16
C SER A 35 -9.34 -5.91 3.98
N GLY A 36 -9.25 -4.64 3.55
CA GLY A 36 -9.92 -3.51 4.16
C GLY A 36 -8.96 -2.41 4.63
N GLN A 37 -9.37 -1.67 5.67
CA GLN A 37 -8.58 -0.57 6.19
C GLN A 37 -7.47 -1.08 7.13
N TRP A 38 -6.26 -0.63 6.85
CA TRP A 38 -5.07 -0.86 7.64
C TRP A 38 -4.68 0.42 8.40
N SER A 39 -4.48 0.32 9.71
CA SER A 39 -4.10 1.44 10.57
C SER A 39 -2.65 1.34 11.01
N LEU A 40 -1.96 2.49 11.06
CA LEU A 40 -0.55 2.55 11.44
C LEU A 40 -0.33 2.13 12.89
N VAL A 41 0.40 1.06 13.15
CA VAL A 41 0.79 0.67 14.52
C VAL A 41 1.98 1.50 14.99
N ASN A 42 3.08 1.44 14.24
CA ASN A 42 4.32 2.13 14.54
C ASN A 42 5.28 2.07 13.32
N PHE A 43 6.41 2.74 13.44
CA PHE A 43 7.60 2.43 12.67
C PHE A 43 8.59 1.68 13.56
N PHE A 44 9.27 0.69 13.00
CA PHE A 44 10.23 -0.12 13.74
C PHE A 44 11.58 -0.11 13.04
N GLU A 45 12.66 -0.04 13.80
CA GLU A 45 14.00 -0.41 13.33
C GLU A 45 14.23 -1.90 13.55
N THR A 46 14.85 -2.55 12.57
CA THR A 46 15.20 -3.97 12.64
C THR A 46 16.60 -4.23 12.15
N LYS A 47 17.28 -5.19 12.80
CA LYS A 47 18.56 -5.73 12.34
C LYS A 47 18.40 -7.03 11.56
N ASN A 48 17.20 -7.61 11.57
CA ASN A 48 16.91 -8.89 10.93
C ASN A 48 15.48 -8.91 10.42
N TRP A 49 15.25 -8.28 9.26
CA TRP A 49 13.96 -8.33 8.56
C TRP A 49 13.48 -9.75 8.29
N GLU A 50 14.38 -10.73 8.14
CA GLU A 50 14.00 -12.12 7.89
C GLU A 50 13.43 -12.86 9.11
N SER A 51 13.60 -12.31 10.31
CA SER A 51 13.01 -12.85 11.53
C SER A 51 11.48 -12.85 11.46
N THR A 52 10.86 -13.96 11.86
CA THR A 52 9.41 -14.04 12.09
C THR A 52 9.01 -13.47 13.45
N ASN A 53 9.99 -13.21 14.32
CA ASN A 53 9.79 -12.68 15.66
C ASN A 53 10.24 -11.22 15.67
N SER A 54 9.29 -10.28 15.81
CA SER A 54 9.54 -8.85 16.02
C SER A 54 9.99 -8.51 17.46
N HIS A 55 10.10 -9.53 18.33
CA HIS A 55 10.61 -9.41 19.70
C HIS A 55 12.10 -8.98 19.67
N GLY A 56 12.34 -7.67 19.70
CA GLY A 56 13.67 -7.08 19.65
C GLY A 56 13.79 -5.87 18.72
N ASP A 57 12.79 -5.64 17.86
CA ASP A 57 12.74 -4.44 17.02
C ASP A 57 12.39 -3.21 17.87
N THR A 58 12.98 -2.06 17.52
CA THR A 58 12.86 -0.84 18.32
C THR A 58 11.76 0.04 17.75
N PRO A 59 10.66 0.32 18.49
CA PRO A 59 9.62 1.24 18.04
C PRO A 59 10.15 2.68 18.02
N LEU A 60 9.88 3.40 16.94
CA LEU A 60 10.33 4.78 16.76
C LEU A 60 9.33 5.80 17.31
N ILE A 61 8.03 5.49 17.25
CA ILE A 61 6.99 6.28 17.89
C ILE A 61 6.82 5.75 19.33
N THR A 62 7.34 6.49 20.31
CA THR A 62 7.36 6.06 21.74
C THR A 62 6.07 6.34 22.50
N LYS A 63 5.04 6.87 21.84
CA LYS A 63 3.66 6.83 22.35
C LYS A 63 2.83 6.04 21.36
N PRO A 64 2.29 4.87 21.74
CA PRO A 64 1.20 4.33 20.95
C PRO A 64 0.07 5.37 21.03
N GLU A 65 -0.46 5.80 19.89
CA GLU A 65 -1.79 6.42 19.85
C GLU A 65 -2.83 5.31 20.14
N THR A 66 -2.68 4.60 21.27
CA THR A 66 -3.63 3.61 21.80
C THR A 66 -4.82 4.30 22.46
N SER A 67 -4.84 5.63 22.54
CA SER A 67 -6.04 6.39 22.85
C SER A 67 -6.92 6.55 21.60
N SER A 68 -7.76 5.54 21.38
CA SER A 68 -9.09 5.58 20.74
C SER A 68 -9.29 6.16 19.32
N LYS A 69 -8.27 6.69 18.64
CA LYS A 69 -8.36 6.96 17.19
C LYS A 69 -6.99 7.09 16.55
N ASN A 70 -6.45 5.98 16.09
CA ASN A 70 -5.29 6.02 15.22
C ASN A 70 -5.73 6.62 13.88
N TRP A 71 -5.31 7.86 13.61
CA TRP A 71 -5.80 8.67 12.51
C TRP A 71 -5.06 8.42 11.19
N ILE A 72 -3.91 7.74 11.20
CA ILE A 72 -3.25 7.26 9.97
C ILE A 72 -3.82 5.92 9.58
N SER A 73 -4.41 5.87 8.40
CA SER A 73 -4.85 4.62 7.79
C SER A 73 -4.60 4.60 6.29
N ILE A 74 -4.61 3.40 5.73
CA ILE A 74 -4.40 3.13 4.31
C ILE A 74 -5.34 1.99 3.89
N THR A 75 -5.91 2.11 2.70
CA THR A 75 -6.78 1.12 2.07
C THR A 75 -6.28 0.91 0.65
N PHE A 76 -5.94 -0.33 0.34
CA PHE A 76 -5.56 -0.78 -0.99
C PHE A 76 -6.81 -1.35 -1.67
N ASN A 77 -7.06 -0.97 -2.92
CA ASN A 77 -8.16 -1.50 -3.71
C ASN A 77 -7.61 -2.38 -4.84
N ASP A 78 -8.41 -3.36 -5.25
CA ASP A 78 -8.13 -4.33 -6.32
C ASP A 78 -7.87 -3.66 -7.68
N ASP A 79 -8.42 -2.46 -7.89
CA ASP A 79 -8.15 -1.63 -9.06
C ASP A 79 -6.75 -0.98 -9.07
N GLY A 80 -5.90 -1.30 -8.09
CA GLY A 80 -4.56 -0.75 -7.90
C GLY A 80 -4.53 0.66 -7.31
N SER A 81 -5.66 1.22 -6.88
CA SER A 81 -5.72 2.51 -6.20
C SER A 81 -5.51 2.38 -4.69
N VAL A 82 -4.97 3.44 -4.10
CA VAL A 82 -4.80 3.57 -2.65
C VAL A 82 -5.50 4.85 -2.19
N LYS A 83 -6.24 4.73 -1.08
CA LYS A 83 -6.73 5.87 -0.29
C LYS A 83 -6.17 5.77 1.12
N GLY A 84 -5.86 6.89 1.73
CA GLY A 84 -5.50 6.88 3.13
C GLY A 84 -5.76 8.20 3.82
N VAL A 85 -5.83 8.11 5.14
CA VAL A 85 -6.11 9.21 6.05
C VAL A 85 -4.82 9.54 6.80
N LEU A 86 -4.60 10.82 7.06
CA LEU A 86 -3.52 11.40 7.86
C LEU A 86 -4.15 12.23 8.99
N THR A 87 -3.36 12.81 9.90
CA THR A 87 -3.94 13.58 11.05
C THR A 87 -4.80 14.72 10.54
N ASP A 88 -4.25 15.41 9.54
CA ASP A 88 -4.69 16.72 9.11
C ASP A 88 -5.22 16.68 7.66
N GLY A 89 -5.44 15.50 7.08
CA GLY A 89 -5.88 15.38 5.69
C GLY A 89 -5.89 13.95 5.17
N GLU A 90 -5.77 13.82 3.85
CA GLU A 90 -5.88 12.56 3.13
C GLU A 90 -4.73 12.43 2.12
N PHE A 91 -4.50 11.21 1.65
CA PHE A 91 -3.64 10.95 0.52
C PHE A 91 -4.23 9.91 -0.42
N THR A 92 -3.77 9.97 -1.67
CA THR A 92 -4.05 8.97 -2.70
C THR A 92 -2.73 8.48 -3.28
N ALA A 93 -2.72 7.25 -3.78
CA ALA A 93 -1.59 6.66 -4.48
C ALA A 93 -2.05 5.54 -5.42
N ARG A 94 -1.09 4.92 -6.10
CA ARG A 94 -1.26 3.65 -6.82
C ARG A 94 -0.35 2.60 -6.21
N TRP A 95 -0.78 1.36 -6.20
CA TRP A 95 0.02 0.24 -5.74
C TRP A 95 0.06 -0.89 -6.75
N GLN A 96 1.12 -1.68 -6.65
CA GLN A 96 1.29 -2.95 -7.34
C GLN A 96 2.22 -3.81 -6.49
N GLY A 97 1.94 -5.10 -6.37
CA GLY A 97 2.85 -6.04 -5.73
C GLY A 97 3.00 -7.36 -6.49
N ASP A 98 3.96 -8.14 -6.04
CA ASP A 98 4.34 -9.42 -6.61
C ASP A 98 4.57 -10.41 -5.46
N ALA A 99 3.69 -11.41 -5.37
CA ALA A 99 3.70 -12.42 -4.32
C ALA A 99 4.94 -13.33 -4.38
N SER A 100 5.44 -13.61 -5.59
CA SER A 100 6.59 -14.51 -5.81
C SER A 100 7.88 -13.94 -5.22
N THR A 101 8.03 -12.61 -5.26
CA THR A 101 9.20 -11.90 -4.73
C THR A 101 8.92 -11.17 -3.41
N ARG A 102 7.67 -11.19 -2.93
CA ARG A 102 7.18 -10.42 -1.78
C ARG A 102 7.54 -8.93 -1.89
N THR A 103 7.39 -8.39 -3.10
CA THR A 103 7.68 -6.99 -3.39
C THR A 103 6.41 -6.18 -3.55
N ILE A 104 6.52 -4.88 -3.27
CA ILE A 104 5.46 -3.90 -3.43
C ILE A 104 6.05 -2.59 -3.91
N SER A 105 5.29 -1.87 -4.73
CA SER A 105 5.59 -0.49 -5.11
C SER A 105 4.40 0.39 -4.79
N ILE A 106 4.67 1.57 -4.22
CA ILE A 106 3.68 2.64 -4.05
C ILE A 106 4.13 3.83 -4.88
N THR A 107 3.28 4.25 -5.81
CA THR A 107 3.59 5.30 -6.77
C THR A 107 2.51 6.37 -6.77
N GLN A 108 2.78 7.50 -7.41
CA GLN A 108 1.82 8.60 -7.57
C GLN A 108 1.23 9.12 -6.25
N VAL A 109 2.01 9.09 -5.17
CA VAL A 109 1.58 9.57 -3.85
C VAL A 109 1.27 11.06 -3.90
N LYS A 110 0.02 11.43 -3.61
CA LYS A 110 -0.49 12.80 -3.55
C LYS A 110 -1.20 13.03 -2.23
N THR A 111 -0.85 14.10 -1.53
CA THR A 111 -1.48 14.51 -0.27
C THR A 111 -2.39 15.71 -0.50
N THR A 112 -3.52 15.80 0.21
CA THR A 112 -4.42 16.98 0.14
C THR A 112 -3.89 18.16 0.95
N VAL A 113 -2.98 17.90 1.88
CA VAL A 113 -2.30 18.88 2.74
C VAL A 113 -0.80 18.68 2.70
N SER A 114 -0.03 19.64 3.24
CA SER A 114 1.39 19.43 3.52
C SER A 114 1.53 18.65 4.83
N PRO A 115 1.90 17.36 4.80
CA PRO A 115 1.95 16.56 6.03
C PRO A 115 3.07 17.02 6.95
N ASN A 116 2.86 16.87 8.25
CA ASN A 116 3.83 17.17 9.31
C ASN A 116 3.94 15.98 10.29
N GLY A 117 4.94 16.00 11.18
CA GLY A 117 5.11 14.97 12.22
C GLY A 117 5.06 13.54 11.68
N THR A 118 4.29 12.68 12.35
CA THR A 118 4.11 11.26 11.96
C THR A 118 3.45 11.12 10.59
N SER A 119 2.55 12.03 10.18
CA SER A 119 1.97 12.01 8.82
C SER A 119 3.03 12.18 7.75
N LYS A 120 4.01 13.08 7.98
CA LYS A 120 5.11 13.32 7.05
C LYS A 120 6.01 12.09 6.96
N GLU A 121 6.41 11.56 8.11
CA GLU A 121 7.27 10.38 8.16
C GLU A 121 6.61 9.15 7.50
N PHE A 122 5.30 8.96 7.72
CA PHE A 122 4.53 7.90 7.07
C PHE A 122 4.59 8.01 5.55
N ILE A 123 4.32 9.19 4.99
CA ILE A 123 4.36 9.42 3.54
C ILE A 123 5.77 9.27 2.97
N GLU A 124 6.80 9.73 3.68
CA GLU A 124 8.20 9.61 3.26
C GLU A 124 8.65 8.15 3.23
N ARG A 125 8.30 7.36 4.25
CA ARG A 125 8.58 5.92 4.29
C ARG A 125 7.77 5.16 3.24
N LEU A 126 6.49 5.48 3.08
CA LEU A 126 5.61 4.82 2.12
C LEU A 126 6.12 4.97 0.68
N LYS A 127 6.73 6.10 0.33
CA LYS A 127 7.37 6.32 -0.98
C LYS A 127 8.61 5.44 -1.24
N GLN A 128 9.19 4.85 -0.20
CA GLN A 128 10.42 4.07 -0.28
C GLN A 128 10.20 2.56 -0.15
N VAL A 129 8.96 2.12 0.09
CA VAL A 129 8.66 0.70 0.29
C VAL A 129 8.98 -0.11 -0.95
N LYS A 130 9.51 -1.31 -0.72
CA LYS A 130 9.89 -2.25 -1.77
C LYS A 130 9.54 -3.70 -1.42
N TYR A 131 9.51 -4.04 -0.13
CA TYR A 131 9.18 -5.37 0.35
C TYR A 131 8.01 -5.33 1.32
N TYR A 132 7.29 -6.44 1.39
CA TYR A 132 6.25 -6.63 2.38
C TYR A 132 6.36 -7.97 3.10
N LYS A 133 5.80 -8.02 4.31
CA LYS A 133 5.50 -9.22 5.08
C LYS A 133 4.16 -9.03 5.75
N GLY A 134 3.40 -10.10 5.95
CA GLY A 134 2.14 -9.98 6.64
C GLY A 134 1.28 -11.21 6.54
N ASP A 135 0.14 -11.11 7.21
CA ASP A 135 -0.96 -12.06 7.22
C ASP A 135 -2.28 -11.28 7.31
N SER A 136 -3.39 -11.97 7.57
CA SER A 136 -4.72 -11.36 7.72
C SER A 136 -4.88 -10.42 8.92
N ARG A 137 -3.84 -10.21 9.74
CA ARG A 137 -3.90 -9.36 10.94
C ARG A 137 -2.87 -8.24 10.92
N THR A 138 -1.70 -8.49 10.35
CA THR A 138 -0.57 -7.58 10.39
C THR A 138 0.06 -7.44 9.02
N LEU A 139 0.44 -6.21 8.67
CA LEU A 139 1.12 -5.89 7.43
C LEU A 139 2.35 -5.03 7.72
N GLN A 140 3.51 -5.46 7.25
CA GLN A 140 4.79 -4.78 7.40
C GLN A 140 5.32 -4.38 6.03
N LEU A 141 5.74 -3.12 5.88
CA LEU A 141 6.27 -2.57 4.64
C LEU A 141 7.68 -2.03 4.87
N ALA A 142 8.66 -2.56 4.14
CA ALA A 142 10.07 -2.23 4.31
C ALA A 142 10.68 -1.60 3.04
N PRO A 143 11.65 -0.67 3.19
CA PRO A 143 12.42 -0.14 2.08
C PRO A 143 13.47 -1.13 1.59
N GLU A 144 14.20 -0.77 0.54
CA GLU A 144 15.26 -1.61 -0.04
C GLU A 144 16.33 -2.06 0.98
N SER A 145 16.69 -1.19 1.93
CA SER A 145 17.70 -1.51 2.95
C SER A 145 17.24 -2.57 3.95
N ARG A 146 15.92 -2.75 4.12
CA ARG A 146 15.30 -3.65 5.10
C ARG A 146 15.81 -3.46 6.54
N THR A 147 16.19 -2.22 6.88
CA THR A 147 16.65 -1.82 8.23
C THR A 147 15.56 -1.21 9.10
N SER A 148 14.39 -0.96 8.52
CA SER A 148 13.20 -0.49 9.23
C SER A 148 11.95 -0.89 8.47
N TYR A 149 10.78 -0.77 9.11
CA TYR A 149 9.50 -1.01 8.45
C TYR A 149 8.37 -0.18 9.05
N ILE A 150 7.35 0.05 8.25
CA ILE A 150 6.03 0.49 8.68
C ILE A 150 5.27 -0.76 9.12
N GLN A 151 4.67 -0.77 10.31
CA GLN A 151 3.74 -1.83 10.71
C GLN A 151 2.31 -1.30 10.72
N LEU A 152 1.42 -2.06 10.12
CA LEU A 152 0.00 -1.80 10.01
C LEU A 152 -0.80 -2.98 10.58
N MET A 153 -2.01 -2.72 11.05
CA MET A 153 -2.98 -3.75 11.45
C MET A 153 -4.40 -3.33 11.07
N HIS A 154 -5.32 -4.28 10.95
CA HIS A 154 -6.74 -3.92 10.88
C HIS A 154 -7.20 -3.25 12.17
N ASN A 155 -8.11 -2.28 12.05
CA ASN A 155 -8.83 -1.78 13.20
C ASN A 155 -9.64 -2.93 13.81
N ASN A 156 -9.43 -3.20 15.09
CA ASN A 156 -10.37 -3.99 15.86
C ASN A 156 -11.53 -3.06 16.20
N ASP A 157 -12.65 -3.17 15.48
CA ASP A 157 -13.93 -2.61 15.94
C ASP A 157 -14.37 -3.27 17.25
#